data_AF-A0AA38VTM0-F1
#
_entry.id   AF-A0AA38VTM0-F1
#
_cell.length_a   1.000
_cell.length_b   1.000
_cell.length_c   1.000
_cell.angle_alpha   90.00
_cell.angle_beta   90.00
_cell.angle_gamma   90.00
#
_symmetry.space_group_name_H-M   'P 1'
#
loop_
_entity.id
_entity.type
_entity.pdbx_description
1 polymer ?
#
loop_
_entity_poly.entity_id
_entity_poly.type
_entity_poly.pdbx_seq_one_letter_code
_entity_poly.pdbx_strand_id
1 'polypeptide(L)'
;MPFSLRPLLFGAVVVTFLPAILLYHHVSMRTEDGISVKDTIMGTLSSFSPESPLVGPPDEYLAMCLAVKNQGRDLPEWLHHHYYNMGVGKFYIMDDGSIPPLSDMSDALLSVPREAVEFHYFNASQRVDSMQYKLYNLCAGMGRKRNNTWMAFFDADEFLDAPGKETVRGILEAFEPVRVVGAVGVSWRIHTSGGRLQRADSVLHDYTECIYDDPEHDGTGTDNKHIKSIVRVKDYDRPINPHKFHLKNNAVTVGEYGERLDHFAFRQPITRERLALHHYAIKSRQEYEEKMARGSAMTRNKGWGFWDHIEKDLPHEACPEMLRWANKP
;
A
#
# COMPACT_ATOMS: atom_id res chain seq x y z
N MET A 1 -39.49 -9.28 76.86
CA MET A 1 -38.91 -8.39 77.89
C MET A 1 -37.44 -8.16 77.55
N PRO A 2 -36.93 -6.93 77.74
CA PRO A 2 -36.00 -6.29 76.81
C PRO A 2 -34.60 -6.12 77.40
N PHE A 3 -33.57 -5.89 76.59
CA PHE A 3 -32.42 -5.01 76.88
C PHE A 3 -31.74 -4.68 75.54
N SER A 4 -31.94 -3.49 74.96
CA SER A 4 -31.38 -2.16 75.29
C SER A 4 -30.12 -1.88 74.45
N LEU A 5 -30.18 -0.75 73.73
CA LEU A 5 -29.24 -0.27 72.71
C LEU A 5 -28.54 1.00 73.21
N ARG A 6 -27.30 1.20 72.70
CA ARG A 6 -26.42 2.42 72.69
C ARG A 6 -25.32 2.49 73.77
N PRO A 7 -24.25 3.29 73.52
CA PRO A 7 -23.44 3.44 72.29
C PRO A 7 -21.93 3.46 72.62
N LEU A 8 -21.01 3.46 71.64
CA LEU A 8 -19.67 4.03 71.81
C LEU A 8 -19.11 4.53 70.47
N LEU A 9 -18.42 5.68 70.56
CA LEU A 9 -18.06 6.64 69.51
C LEU A 9 -16.75 6.30 68.76
N PHE A 10 -16.73 6.76 67.50
CA PHE A 10 -15.67 7.39 66.69
C PHE A 10 -14.25 6.80 66.58
N GLY A 11 -13.84 6.65 65.31
CA GLY A 11 -12.44 6.65 64.87
C GLY A 11 -12.34 6.48 63.36
N ALA A 12 -12.62 7.54 62.59
CA ALA A 12 -12.39 7.54 61.14
C ALA A 12 -10.89 7.71 60.86
N VAL A 13 -10.26 6.70 60.26
CA VAL A 13 -8.91 6.80 59.70
C VAL A 13 -9.04 6.94 58.19
N VAL A 14 -8.67 8.10 57.68
CA VAL A 14 -8.54 8.37 56.24
C VAL A 14 -7.21 7.78 55.78
N VAL A 15 -7.26 6.77 54.91
CA VAL A 15 -6.09 6.22 54.23
C VAL A 15 -6.03 6.82 52.83
N THR A 16 -5.12 7.77 52.62
CA THR A 16 -4.79 8.29 51.29
C THR A 16 -3.81 7.34 50.59
N PHE A 17 -4.24 6.77 49.47
CA PHE A 17 -3.38 6.03 48.54
C PHE A 17 -2.70 7.01 47.56
N LEU A 18 -1.36 7.01 47.53
CA LEU A 18 -0.53 7.63 46.50
C LEU A 18 -0.14 6.57 45.46
N PRO A 19 -0.18 6.86 44.14
CA PRO A 19 0.31 5.93 43.13
C PRO A 19 1.82 6.08 42.93
N ALA A 20 2.54 4.96 42.88
CA ALA A 20 3.95 4.90 42.56
C ALA A 20 4.17 4.99 41.04
N ILE A 21 4.99 5.95 40.61
CA ILE A 21 5.46 6.10 39.23
C ILE A 21 6.81 5.35 39.11
N LEU A 22 6.87 4.34 38.24
CA LEU A 22 8.12 3.68 37.84
C LEU A 22 8.87 4.58 36.84
N LEU A 23 10.06 5.04 37.24
CA LEU A 23 11.04 5.70 36.37
C LEU A 23 11.91 4.64 35.68
N TYR A 24 11.80 4.51 34.36
CA TYR A 24 12.77 3.79 33.53
C TYR A 24 13.92 4.74 33.17
N HIS A 25 15.15 4.40 33.58
CA HIS A 25 16.36 5.10 33.14
C HIS A 25 16.75 4.65 31.72
N HIS A 26 16.69 5.57 30.76
CA HIS A 26 17.30 5.41 29.45
C HIS A 26 18.75 5.91 29.51
N VAL A 27 19.72 5.01 29.37
CA VAL A 27 21.14 5.39 29.19
C VAL A 27 21.33 5.85 27.73
N SER A 28 21.82 7.07 27.55
CA SER A 28 22.13 7.68 26.25
C SER A 28 23.65 7.79 26.10
N MET A 29 24.21 7.22 25.04
CA MET A 29 25.61 7.43 24.64
C MET A 29 25.73 8.76 23.90
N ARG A 30 26.68 9.61 24.31
CA ARG A 30 26.99 10.92 23.69
C ARG A 30 28.25 10.80 22.83
N THR A 31 28.29 11.48 21.69
CA THR A 31 29.51 11.80 20.93
C THR A 31 30.08 13.15 21.39
N GLU A 32 31.38 13.37 21.14
CA GLU A 32 32.21 14.42 21.77
C GLU A 32 31.87 15.88 21.43
N ASP A 33 30.95 16.16 20.49
CA ASP A 33 30.74 17.53 19.98
C ASP A 33 29.39 18.19 20.33
N GLY A 34 28.67 17.71 21.36
CA GLY A 34 27.69 18.53 22.07
C GLY A 34 26.49 19.13 21.31
N ILE A 35 26.17 18.66 20.09
CA ILE A 35 25.02 19.14 19.30
C ILE A 35 23.85 18.14 19.38
N SER A 36 22.69 18.64 19.80
CA SER A 36 21.42 17.90 19.85
C SER A 36 20.89 17.62 18.44
N VAL A 37 20.69 16.35 18.10
CA VAL A 37 20.15 15.87 16.80
C VAL A 37 18.73 16.42 16.48
N LYS A 38 18.05 17.00 17.48
CA LYS A 38 16.71 17.58 17.33
C LYS A 38 16.71 18.97 16.66
N ASP A 39 17.81 19.71 16.75
CA ASP A 39 17.80 21.15 16.45
C ASP A 39 18.33 21.49 15.04
N THR A 40 18.89 20.53 14.31
CA THR A 40 19.31 20.72 12.90
C THR A 40 18.17 20.54 11.89
N ILE A 41 17.04 19.94 12.28
CA ILE A 41 15.96 19.53 11.35
C ILE A 41 14.85 20.58 11.20
N MET A 42 14.78 21.59 12.08
CA MET A 42 13.66 22.55 12.12
C MET A 42 13.92 23.91 11.44
N GLY A 43 15.06 24.09 10.76
CA GLY A 43 15.53 25.40 10.28
C GLY A 43 15.20 25.79 8.83
N THR A 44 14.55 24.95 8.02
CA THR A 44 14.36 25.23 6.58
C THR A 44 12.93 24.98 6.09
N LEU A 45 11.96 25.58 6.78
CA LEU A 45 10.59 25.68 6.27
C LEU A 45 10.12 27.14 6.28
N SER A 46 10.69 27.95 5.39
CA SER A 46 10.04 29.21 4.97
C SER A 46 10.43 29.55 3.53
N SER A 47 9.62 29.10 2.57
CA SER A 47 9.26 29.79 1.32
C SER A 47 8.78 28.78 0.28
N PHE A 48 7.48 28.47 0.24
CA PHE A 48 6.88 27.86 -0.95
C PHE A 48 6.34 29.00 -1.83
N SER A 49 6.98 29.16 -2.98
CA SER A 49 6.58 30.02 -4.11
C SER A 49 6.16 29.11 -5.29
N PRO A 50 5.57 29.64 -6.37
CA PRO A 50 4.56 28.98 -7.20
C PRO A 50 5.07 27.74 -7.93
N GLU A 51 4.17 26.75 -8.07
CA GLU A 51 4.25 25.49 -8.83
C GLU A 51 5.58 25.22 -9.53
N SER A 52 6.45 24.50 -8.82
CA SER A 52 7.57 23.81 -9.46
C SER A 52 7.02 22.78 -10.45
N PRO A 53 7.59 22.65 -11.66
CA PRO A 53 7.18 21.60 -12.58
C PRO A 53 7.29 20.24 -11.89
N LEU A 54 6.33 19.35 -12.12
CA LEU A 54 6.42 17.98 -11.62
C LEU A 54 7.72 17.36 -12.14
N VAL A 55 8.67 17.12 -11.25
CA VAL A 55 9.92 16.47 -11.60
C VAL A 55 9.70 14.97 -11.47
N GLY A 56 9.81 14.26 -12.59
CA GLY A 56 9.78 12.80 -12.58
C GLY A 56 10.94 12.20 -11.77
N PRO A 57 10.89 10.91 -11.43
CA PRO A 57 11.98 10.21 -10.78
C PRO A 57 13.28 10.30 -11.59
N PRO A 58 14.44 10.44 -10.92
CA PRO A 58 15.73 10.63 -11.59
C PRO A 58 16.29 9.36 -12.23
N ASP A 59 15.75 8.19 -11.89
CA ASP A 59 16.23 6.89 -12.34
C ASP A 59 15.09 5.83 -12.30
N GLU A 60 15.41 4.61 -12.72
CA GLU A 60 14.51 3.45 -12.66
C GLU A 60 14.71 2.61 -11.36
N TYR A 61 15.07 3.23 -10.23
CA TYR A 61 15.36 2.52 -8.96
C TYR A 61 14.21 1.61 -8.51
N LEU A 62 12.98 2.15 -8.53
CA LEU A 62 11.75 1.43 -8.26
C LEU A 62 10.99 1.24 -9.57
N ALA A 63 10.71 -0.02 -9.90
CA ALA A 63 9.84 -0.39 -11.00
C ALA A 63 8.48 -0.93 -10.49
N MET A 64 7.48 -0.96 -11.37
CA MET A 64 6.20 -1.62 -11.11
C MET A 64 5.86 -2.62 -12.20
N CYS A 65 5.48 -3.83 -11.78
CA CYS A 65 4.94 -4.86 -12.66
C CYS A 65 3.42 -4.88 -12.55
N LEU A 66 2.75 -4.65 -13.68
CA LEU A 66 1.30 -4.61 -13.74
C LEU A 66 0.77 -5.66 -14.70
N ALA A 67 0.07 -6.67 -14.17
CA ALA A 67 -0.74 -7.58 -14.98
C ALA A 67 -2.14 -6.97 -15.17
N VAL A 68 -2.50 -6.63 -16.41
CA VAL A 68 -3.69 -5.82 -16.68
C VAL A 68 -4.40 -6.25 -17.95
N LYS A 69 -5.72 -6.05 -18.00
CA LYS A 69 -6.55 -6.26 -19.19
C LYS A 69 -7.64 -5.20 -19.22
N ASN A 70 -8.00 -4.63 -20.37
CA ASN A 70 -9.14 -3.72 -20.56
C ASN A 70 -9.30 -2.62 -19.48
N GLN A 71 -8.20 -2.04 -19.00
CA GLN A 71 -8.21 -0.98 -17.97
C GLN A 71 -7.51 0.29 -18.46
N GLY A 72 -7.51 0.54 -19.77
CA GLY A 72 -6.89 1.74 -20.34
C GLY A 72 -7.45 3.07 -19.80
N ARG A 73 -8.68 3.07 -19.27
CA ARG A 73 -9.28 4.24 -18.60
C ARG A 73 -8.76 4.47 -17.18
N ASP A 74 -8.24 3.43 -16.53
CA ASP A 74 -7.73 3.51 -15.17
C ASP A 74 -6.24 3.88 -15.15
N LEU A 75 -5.49 3.52 -16.20
CA LEU A 75 -4.04 3.68 -16.26
C LEU A 75 -3.53 5.13 -16.15
N PRO A 76 -4.15 6.16 -16.74
CA PRO A 76 -3.57 7.51 -16.70
C PRO A 76 -3.35 8.01 -15.27
N GLU A 77 -4.41 8.08 -14.46
CA GLU A 77 -4.30 8.51 -13.06
C GLU A 77 -3.38 7.60 -12.24
N TRP A 78 -3.43 6.29 -12.50
CA TRP A 78 -2.54 5.31 -11.85
C TRP A 78 -1.06 5.56 -12.18
N LEU A 79 -0.72 5.77 -13.45
CA LEU A 79 0.65 6.06 -13.90
C LEU A 79 1.13 7.39 -13.36
N HIS A 80 0.32 8.45 -13.48
CA HIS A 80 0.61 9.79 -12.98
C HIS A 80 0.96 9.74 -11.50
N HIS A 81 0.09 9.11 -10.70
CA HIS A 81 0.28 9.02 -9.26
C HIS A 81 1.58 8.29 -8.91
N HIS A 82 1.81 7.12 -9.50
CA HIS A 82 3.00 6.34 -9.17
C HIS A 82 4.30 6.99 -9.66
N TYR A 83 4.28 7.65 -10.82
CA TYR A 83 5.45 8.32 -11.38
C TYR A 83 5.79 9.59 -10.59
N TYR A 84 4.87 10.55 -10.55
CA TYR A 84 5.15 11.89 -9.99
C TYR A 84 5.05 11.94 -8.46
N ASN A 85 4.16 11.17 -7.85
CA ASN A 85 3.94 11.25 -6.39
C ASN A 85 4.74 10.19 -5.62
N MET A 86 4.92 8.98 -6.19
CA MET A 86 5.62 7.88 -5.51
C MET A 86 7.05 7.63 -6.01
N GLY A 87 7.47 8.29 -7.10
CA GLY A 87 8.84 8.18 -7.63
C GLY A 87 9.14 6.83 -8.31
N VAL A 88 8.13 6.19 -8.90
CA VAL A 88 8.30 4.96 -9.70
C VAL A 88 8.85 5.32 -11.07
N GLY A 89 10.08 4.89 -11.37
CA GLY A 89 10.77 5.25 -12.61
C GLY A 89 10.48 4.36 -13.81
N LYS A 90 9.97 3.14 -13.59
CA LYS A 90 9.70 2.19 -14.68
C LYS A 90 8.43 1.39 -14.47
N PHE A 91 7.60 1.29 -15.51
CA PHE A 91 6.39 0.48 -15.53
C PHE A 91 6.52 -0.63 -16.57
N TYR A 92 6.28 -1.87 -16.15
CA TYR A 92 6.13 -3.02 -17.02
C TYR A 92 4.65 -3.37 -17.11
N ILE A 93 4.02 -2.94 -18.21
CA ILE A 93 2.60 -3.16 -18.47
C ILE A 93 2.44 -4.48 -19.21
N MET A 94 2.03 -5.50 -18.47
CA MET A 94 1.81 -6.85 -18.96
C MET A 94 0.33 -6.99 -19.37
N ASP A 95 0.05 -6.63 -20.62
CA ASP A 95 -1.30 -6.57 -21.18
C ASP A 95 -1.79 -7.97 -21.57
N ASP A 96 -2.71 -8.51 -20.77
CA ASP A 96 -3.31 -9.84 -20.88
C ASP A 96 -4.53 -9.85 -21.82
N GLY A 97 -4.31 -9.32 -23.03
CA GLY A 97 -5.25 -9.37 -24.14
C GLY A 97 -6.32 -8.29 -24.08
N SER A 98 -5.92 -7.03 -23.81
CA SER A 98 -6.81 -5.88 -23.92
C SER A 98 -7.26 -5.63 -25.36
N ILE A 99 -8.46 -5.07 -25.50
CA ILE A 99 -9.03 -4.66 -26.78
C ILE A 99 -9.54 -3.21 -26.66
N PRO A 100 -8.94 -2.24 -27.38
CA PRO A 100 -7.68 -2.35 -28.11
C PRO A 100 -6.48 -2.64 -27.17
N PRO A 101 -5.34 -3.11 -27.71
CA PRO A 101 -4.09 -3.24 -26.95
C PRO A 101 -3.73 -1.94 -26.22
N LEU A 102 -3.24 -2.04 -24.98
CA LEU A 102 -2.87 -0.87 -24.18
C LEU A 102 -1.67 -0.12 -24.75
N SER A 103 -0.85 -0.78 -25.59
CA SER A 103 0.26 -0.16 -26.33
C SER A 103 -0.18 0.90 -27.33
N ASP A 104 -1.46 0.89 -27.72
CA ASP A 104 -2.05 1.83 -28.67
C ASP A 104 -2.43 3.16 -28.00
N MET A 105 -2.28 3.26 -26.67
CA MET A 105 -2.44 4.50 -25.93
C MET A 105 -1.46 5.56 -26.46
N SER A 106 -1.98 6.76 -26.73
CA SER A 106 -1.18 7.90 -27.14
C SER A 106 -0.37 8.45 -25.97
N ASP A 107 0.74 9.12 -26.25
CA ASP A 107 1.59 9.70 -25.21
C ASP A 107 0.84 10.75 -24.38
N ALA A 108 -0.13 11.46 -24.98
CA ALA A 108 -1.00 12.38 -24.27
C ALA A 108 -1.92 11.69 -23.24
N LEU A 109 -2.31 10.44 -23.49
CA LEU A 109 -3.15 9.66 -22.55
C LEU A 109 -2.33 8.99 -21.45
N LEU A 110 -1.04 8.71 -21.66
CA LEU A 110 -0.21 8.06 -20.63
C LEU A 110 -0.03 8.91 -19.39
N SER A 111 -0.15 10.23 -19.50
CA SER A 111 0.12 11.23 -18.44
C SER A 111 1.54 11.17 -17.85
N VAL A 112 2.45 10.37 -18.42
CA VAL A 112 3.85 10.22 -18.03
C VAL A 112 4.72 10.08 -19.30
N PRO A 113 6.05 10.29 -19.21
CA PRO A 113 6.93 10.09 -20.36
C PRO A 113 6.87 8.65 -20.90
N ARG A 114 6.80 8.49 -22.23
CA ARG A 114 6.64 7.19 -22.90
C ARG A 114 7.73 6.19 -22.52
N GLU A 115 8.95 6.68 -22.34
CA GLU A 115 10.12 5.90 -21.94
C GLU A 115 9.99 5.26 -20.55
N ALA A 116 9.16 5.83 -19.67
CA ALA A 116 8.87 5.26 -18.36
C ALA A 116 7.99 4.01 -18.46
N VAL A 117 7.35 3.75 -19.60
CA VAL A 117 6.37 2.66 -19.77
C VAL A 117 6.84 1.66 -20.83
N GLU A 118 6.91 0.37 -20.46
CA GLU A 118 7.20 -0.74 -21.37
C GLU A 118 5.97 -1.65 -21.49
N PHE A 119 5.40 -1.74 -22.69
CA PHE A 119 4.21 -2.55 -22.96
C PHE A 119 4.59 -3.93 -23.48
N HIS A 120 3.96 -4.97 -22.93
CA HIS A 120 4.06 -6.34 -23.38
C HIS A 120 2.67 -6.93 -23.57
N TYR A 121 2.26 -7.09 -24.83
CA TYR A 121 0.96 -7.65 -25.18
C TYR A 121 0.99 -9.18 -25.27
N PHE A 122 0.01 -9.82 -24.63
CA PHE A 122 -0.22 -11.26 -24.66
C PHE A 122 -1.61 -11.52 -25.22
N ASN A 123 -1.67 -12.19 -26.37
CA ASN A 123 -2.94 -12.52 -26.98
C ASN A 123 -3.67 -13.61 -26.17
N ALA A 124 -4.98 -13.76 -26.40
CA ALA A 124 -5.82 -14.74 -25.69
C ALA A 124 -5.31 -16.19 -25.83
N SER A 125 -4.67 -16.55 -26.95
CA SER A 125 -4.12 -17.90 -27.18
C SER A 125 -2.86 -18.19 -26.35
N GLN A 126 -2.19 -17.17 -25.82
CA GLN A 126 -1.01 -17.30 -24.95
C GLN A 126 -1.36 -17.39 -23.45
N ARG A 127 -2.65 -17.31 -23.13
CA ARG A 127 -3.16 -17.37 -21.76
C ARG A 127 -2.94 -18.76 -21.17
N VAL A 128 -2.49 -18.80 -19.93
CA VAL A 128 -2.33 -20.02 -19.13
C VAL A 128 -3.08 -19.88 -17.81
N ASP A 129 -3.27 -20.99 -17.11
CA ASP A 129 -3.75 -20.96 -15.74
C ASP A 129 -2.80 -20.13 -14.86
N SER A 130 -3.37 -19.27 -14.02
CA SER A 130 -2.60 -18.30 -13.22
C SER A 130 -1.67 -17.42 -14.07
N MET A 131 -2.18 -16.86 -15.16
CA MET A 131 -1.46 -15.96 -16.06
C MET A 131 -0.69 -14.87 -15.31
N GLN A 132 -1.24 -14.34 -14.21
CA GLN A 132 -0.56 -13.35 -13.36
C GLN A 132 0.84 -13.82 -12.89
N TYR A 133 1.00 -15.10 -12.55
CA TYR A 133 2.29 -15.65 -12.12
C TYR A 133 3.31 -15.69 -13.25
N LYS A 134 2.86 -16.06 -14.46
CA LYS A 134 3.71 -16.02 -15.67
C LYS A 134 4.18 -14.59 -15.93
N LEU A 135 3.26 -13.61 -15.85
CA LEU A 135 3.56 -12.20 -16.08
C LEU A 135 4.53 -11.63 -15.03
N TYR A 136 4.34 -11.96 -13.75
CA TYR A 136 5.26 -11.54 -12.67
C TYR A 136 6.68 -12.09 -12.87
N ASN A 137 6.81 -13.35 -13.29
CA ASN A 137 8.12 -13.92 -13.61
C ASN A 137 8.82 -13.20 -14.78
N LEU A 138 8.06 -12.82 -15.81
CA LEU A 138 8.59 -12.05 -16.94
C LEU A 138 9.04 -10.65 -16.49
N CYS A 139 8.23 -9.93 -15.72
CA CYS A 139 8.61 -8.65 -15.12
C CYS A 139 9.91 -8.74 -14.34
N ALA A 140 10.01 -9.70 -13.40
CA ALA A 140 11.22 -9.88 -12.60
C ALA A 140 12.44 -10.21 -13.49
N GLY A 141 12.26 -10.93 -14.59
CA GLY A 141 13.30 -11.17 -15.59
C GLY A 141 13.78 -9.89 -16.28
N MET A 142 12.84 -9.03 -16.69
CA MET A 142 13.14 -7.75 -17.33
C MET A 142 13.79 -6.76 -16.36
N GLY A 143 13.28 -6.68 -15.13
CA GLY A 143 13.85 -5.83 -14.10
C GLY A 143 15.30 -6.20 -13.75
N ARG A 144 15.63 -7.51 -13.74
CA ARG A 144 17.02 -7.96 -13.58
C ARG A 144 17.91 -7.50 -14.72
N LYS A 145 17.43 -7.56 -15.96
CA LYS A 145 18.20 -7.13 -17.14
C LYS A 145 18.42 -5.61 -17.15
N ARG A 146 17.48 -4.83 -16.60
CA ARG A 146 17.58 -3.36 -16.46
C ARG A 146 18.29 -2.91 -15.18
N ASN A 147 18.66 -3.83 -14.28
CA ASN A 147 19.19 -3.52 -12.97
C ASN A 147 18.26 -2.65 -12.09
N ASN A 148 16.94 -2.81 -12.19
CA ASN A 148 16.04 -2.19 -11.21
C ASN A 148 16.33 -2.78 -9.82
N THR A 149 16.36 -1.93 -8.79
CA THR A 149 16.67 -2.37 -7.43
C THR A 149 15.45 -3.05 -6.80
N TRP A 150 14.32 -2.37 -6.85
CA TRP A 150 13.04 -2.81 -6.30
C TRP A 150 11.97 -2.88 -7.38
N MET A 151 11.02 -3.80 -7.20
CA MET A 151 9.86 -3.94 -8.06
C MET A 151 8.60 -4.16 -7.24
N ALA A 152 7.62 -3.27 -7.38
CA ALA A 152 6.28 -3.46 -6.84
C ALA A 152 5.45 -4.36 -7.76
N PHE A 153 4.69 -5.29 -7.17
CA PHE A 153 3.77 -6.17 -7.88
C PHE A 153 2.33 -5.83 -7.48
N PHE A 154 1.81 -4.75 -8.05
CA PHE A 154 0.50 -4.18 -7.73
C PHE A 154 -0.47 -4.28 -8.91
N ASP A 155 -1.75 -4.24 -8.60
CA ASP A 155 -2.85 -4.29 -9.56
C ASP A 155 -3.27 -2.86 -9.98
N ALA A 156 -3.98 -2.72 -11.10
CA ALA A 156 -4.37 -1.41 -11.66
C ALA A 156 -5.40 -0.65 -10.80
N ASP A 157 -5.91 -1.28 -9.74
CA ASP A 157 -6.81 -0.69 -8.75
C ASP A 157 -6.11 -0.44 -7.39
N GLU A 158 -4.78 -0.54 -7.34
CA GLU A 158 -3.98 -0.37 -6.12
C GLU A 158 -3.03 0.83 -6.25
N PHE A 159 -3.15 1.79 -5.34
CA PHE A 159 -2.36 3.02 -5.31
C PHE A 159 -1.45 3.03 -4.08
N LEU A 160 -0.14 2.98 -4.33
CA LEU A 160 0.88 3.05 -3.29
C LEU A 160 0.89 4.45 -2.69
N ASP A 161 1.00 4.53 -1.37
CA ASP A 161 1.09 5.80 -0.69
C ASP A 161 2.15 5.79 0.41
N ALA A 162 2.77 6.96 0.63
CA ALA A 162 3.66 7.23 1.74
C ALA A 162 3.00 8.30 2.64
N PRO A 163 2.20 7.91 3.64
CA PRO A 163 1.46 8.84 4.49
C PRO A 163 2.33 9.60 5.50
N GLY A 164 3.52 9.08 5.81
CA GLY A 164 4.50 9.72 6.67
C GLY A 164 5.26 10.87 6.02
N LYS A 165 6.36 11.29 6.66
CA LYS A 165 7.27 12.32 6.16
C LYS A 165 8.32 11.78 5.18
N GLU A 166 8.42 10.47 5.07
CA GLU A 166 9.42 9.78 4.25
C GLU A 166 8.91 9.60 2.81
N THR A 167 9.84 9.45 1.87
CA THR A 167 9.50 9.01 0.52
C THR A 167 9.53 7.48 0.43
N VAL A 168 8.81 6.90 -0.53
CA VAL A 168 8.88 5.45 -0.81
C VAL A 168 10.33 5.00 -1.00
N ARG A 169 11.11 5.75 -1.78
CA ARG A 169 12.54 5.48 -1.99
C ARG A 169 13.33 5.48 -0.67
N GLY A 170 13.17 6.50 0.17
CA GLY A 170 13.88 6.57 1.45
C GLY A 170 13.56 5.40 2.38
N ILE A 171 12.31 4.95 2.40
CA ILE A 171 11.89 3.77 3.16
C ILE A 171 12.56 2.50 2.63
N LEU A 172 12.59 2.32 1.30
CA LEU A 172 13.21 1.15 0.66
C LEU A 172 14.74 1.14 0.85
N GLU A 173 15.40 2.29 0.70
CA GLU A 173 16.85 2.46 0.93
C GLU A 173 17.22 2.11 2.38
N ALA A 174 16.38 2.48 3.35
CA ALA A 174 16.61 2.13 4.76
C ALA A 174 16.64 0.62 5.03
N PHE A 175 15.99 -0.20 4.19
CA PHE A 175 16.06 -1.65 4.31
C PHE A 175 17.30 -2.26 3.66
N GLU A 176 17.93 -1.60 2.70
CA GLU A 176 19.02 -2.17 1.90
C GLU A 176 20.21 -2.71 2.72
N PRO A 177 20.69 -2.01 3.77
CA PRO A 177 21.76 -2.52 4.64
C PRO A 177 21.40 -3.85 5.32
N VAL A 178 20.11 -4.12 5.54
CA VAL A 178 19.62 -5.36 6.14
C VAL A 178 19.51 -6.43 5.06
N ARG A 179 20.59 -7.20 4.88
CA ARG A 179 20.76 -8.16 3.77
C ARG A 179 19.69 -9.25 3.70
N VAL A 180 19.08 -9.62 4.83
CA VAL A 180 18.05 -10.66 4.88
C VAL A 180 16.69 -10.17 4.38
N VAL A 181 16.45 -8.86 4.32
CA VAL A 181 15.19 -8.33 3.78
C VAL A 181 15.24 -8.44 2.26
N GLY A 182 14.32 -9.20 1.67
CA GLY A 182 14.19 -9.33 0.21
C GLY A 182 12.88 -8.77 -0.34
N ALA A 183 11.90 -8.47 0.53
CA ALA A 183 10.66 -7.81 0.14
C ALA A 183 10.07 -7.01 1.30
N VAL A 184 9.27 -5.99 0.98
CA VAL A 184 8.46 -5.21 1.92
C VAL A 184 6.99 -5.44 1.57
N GLY A 185 6.21 -5.91 2.54
CA GLY A 185 4.76 -6.05 2.45
C GLY A 185 4.09 -4.74 2.84
N VAL A 186 3.22 -4.24 1.96
CA VAL A 186 2.43 -3.02 2.17
C VAL A 186 0.98 -3.43 2.39
N SER A 187 0.38 -3.00 3.50
CA SER A 187 -0.98 -3.38 3.87
C SER A 187 -2.02 -2.62 3.07
N TRP A 188 -3.09 -3.33 2.70
CA TRP A 188 -4.22 -2.76 2.00
C TRP A 188 -4.99 -1.77 2.87
N ARG A 189 -5.56 -0.78 2.19
CA ARG A 189 -6.64 0.09 2.66
C ARG A 189 -7.73 0.09 1.60
N ILE A 190 -8.73 -0.78 1.77
CA ILE A 190 -9.75 -1.04 0.75
C ILE A 190 -10.80 0.07 0.80
N HIS A 191 -11.01 0.71 -0.35
CA HIS A 191 -12.04 1.70 -0.57
C HIS A 191 -13.37 1.05 -0.95
N THR A 192 -14.46 1.63 -0.45
CA THR A 192 -15.83 1.30 -0.84
C THR A 192 -16.18 1.99 -2.16
N SER A 193 -17.37 1.73 -2.70
CA SER A 193 -17.92 2.47 -3.82
C SER A 193 -18.39 3.88 -3.44
N GLY A 194 -18.55 4.18 -2.14
CA GLY A 194 -19.22 5.38 -1.66
C GLY A 194 -20.65 5.50 -2.19
N GLY A 195 -21.31 4.37 -2.49
CA GLY A 195 -22.64 4.32 -3.11
C GLY A 195 -22.68 4.72 -4.59
N ARG A 196 -21.52 4.89 -5.25
CA ARG A 196 -21.47 5.36 -6.64
C ARG A 196 -21.96 4.31 -7.62
N LEU A 197 -22.89 4.72 -8.48
CA LEU A 197 -23.43 3.85 -9.52
C LEU A 197 -22.69 4.00 -10.86
N GLN A 198 -22.24 5.20 -11.17
CA GLN A 198 -21.54 5.53 -12.40
C GLN A 198 -20.05 5.75 -12.13
N ARG A 199 -19.23 5.50 -13.16
CA ARG A 199 -17.79 5.71 -13.12
C ARG A 199 -17.46 7.15 -12.69
N ALA A 200 -16.52 7.24 -11.76
CA ALA A 200 -15.92 8.49 -11.32
C ALA A 200 -14.90 9.01 -12.34
N ASP A 201 -14.67 10.34 -12.34
CA ASP A 201 -13.65 10.95 -13.19
C ASP A 201 -12.24 10.74 -12.60
N SER A 202 -12.11 10.78 -11.26
CA SER A 202 -10.85 10.53 -10.56
C SER A 202 -11.07 9.54 -9.41
N VAL A 203 -10.31 8.46 -9.43
CA VAL A 203 -10.32 7.46 -8.35
C VAL A 203 -9.85 8.08 -7.04
N LEU A 204 -8.79 8.89 -7.07
CA LEU A 204 -8.22 9.48 -5.85
C LEU A 204 -9.13 10.56 -5.23
N HIS A 205 -9.90 11.26 -6.06
CA HIS A 205 -10.84 12.29 -5.61
C HIS A 205 -12.16 11.70 -5.09
N ASP A 206 -12.72 10.74 -5.82
CA ASP A 206 -14.14 10.41 -5.71
C ASP A 206 -14.46 9.26 -4.75
N TYR A 207 -13.47 8.42 -4.41
CA TYR A 207 -13.59 7.33 -3.45
C TYR A 207 -12.81 7.69 -2.18
N THR A 208 -13.55 8.07 -1.12
CA THR A 208 -12.99 8.63 0.13
C THR A 208 -13.56 7.95 1.37
N GLU A 209 -14.08 6.74 1.20
CA GLU A 209 -14.60 5.88 2.27
C GLU A 209 -13.93 4.51 2.14
N CYS A 210 -13.51 3.94 3.27
CA CYS A 210 -12.82 2.65 3.34
C CYS A 210 -13.53 1.69 4.28
N ILE A 211 -13.26 0.40 4.14
CA ILE A 211 -13.66 -0.58 5.15
C ILE A 211 -12.85 -0.35 6.44
N TYR A 212 -13.48 -0.60 7.57
CA TYR A 212 -12.93 -0.46 8.92
C TYR A 212 -11.80 -1.48 9.18
N ASP A 213 -10.85 -1.07 10.01
CA ASP A 213 -9.62 -1.82 10.27
C ASP A 213 -9.74 -2.92 11.33
N ASP A 214 -10.83 -2.95 12.09
CA ASP A 214 -11.00 -3.91 13.20
C ASP A 214 -9.79 -3.93 14.18
N PRO A 215 -9.31 -2.76 14.66
CA PRO A 215 -8.16 -2.67 15.56
C PRO A 215 -8.40 -3.38 16.90
N GLU A 216 -9.66 -3.55 17.33
CA GLU A 216 -10.01 -4.29 18.54
C GLU A 216 -9.64 -5.78 18.47
N HIS A 217 -9.45 -6.33 17.26
CA HIS A 217 -9.10 -7.73 17.03
C HIS A 217 -7.88 -7.88 16.10
N ASP A 218 -6.94 -6.93 16.15
CA ASP A 218 -5.71 -6.91 15.33
C ASP A 218 -5.98 -7.11 13.83
N GLY A 219 -7.08 -6.56 13.33
CA GLY A 219 -7.49 -6.63 11.93
C GLY A 219 -7.95 -8.01 11.46
N THR A 220 -8.32 -8.90 12.37
CA THR A 220 -8.71 -10.29 12.02
C THR A 220 -10.00 -10.33 11.20
N GLY A 221 -10.97 -9.48 11.49
CA GLY A 221 -12.28 -9.42 10.83
C GLY A 221 -12.33 -8.63 9.53
N THR A 222 -11.22 -8.02 9.11
CA THR A 222 -11.18 -7.16 7.91
C THR A 222 -10.29 -7.74 6.81
N ASP A 223 -10.59 -7.39 5.57
CA ASP A 223 -9.75 -7.68 4.41
C ASP A 223 -8.55 -6.74 4.30
N ASN A 224 -8.53 -5.63 5.04
CA ASN A 224 -7.40 -4.69 5.10
C ASN A 224 -6.09 -5.32 5.61
N LYS A 225 -6.13 -6.49 6.26
CA LYS A 225 -4.94 -7.24 6.68
C LYS A 225 -4.11 -7.78 5.52
N HIS A 226 -4.69 -7.88 4.32
CA HIS A 226 -3.95 -8.33 3.15
C HIS A 226 -2.84 -7.35 2.80
N ILE A 227 -1.78 -7.89 2.21
CA ILE A 227 -0.67 -7.10 1.69
C ILE A 227 -0.53 -7.25 0.18
N LYS A 228 0.27 -6.37 -0.42
CA LYS A 228 1.06 -6.70 -1.61
C LYS A 228 2.53 -6.43 -1.33
N SER A 229 3.41 -6.91 -2.20
CA SER A 229 4.86 -6.82 -1.96
C SER A 229 5.60 -5.94 -2.95
N ILE A 230 6.53 -5.15 -2.43
CA ILE A 230 7.64 -4.55 -3.15
C ILE A 230 8.86 -5.46 -2.93
N VAL A 231 9.44 -6.01 -3.99
CA VAL A 231 10.46 -7.07 -3.91
C VAL A 231 11.79 -6.54 -4.43
N ARG A 232 12.90 -6.85 -3.74
CA ARG A 232 14.24 -6.64 -4.30
C ARG A 232 14.42 -7.59 -5.46
N VAL A 233 14.68 -7.03 -6.63
CA VAL A 233 14.68 -7.78 -7.90
C VAL A 233 15.75 -8.89 -7.90
N LYS A 234 16.90 -8.66 -7.25
CA LYS A 234 17.96 -9.66 -7.08
C LYS A 234 17.53 -10.86 -6.22
N ASP A 235 16.63 -10.65 -5.27
CA ASP A 235 16.19 -11.64 -4.28
C ASP A 235 14.90 -12.35 -4.72
N TYR A 236 14.19 -11.87 -5.75
CA TYR A 236 13.04 -12.57 -6.32
C TYR A 236 13.39 -13.99 -6.80
N ASP A 237 12.58 -14.99 -6.44
CA ASP A 237 12.57 -16.33 -7.04
C ASP A 237 11.33 -16.58 -7.92
N ARG A 238 10.14 -16.65 -7.31
CA ARG A 238 8.84 -16.91 -7.98
C ARG A 238 7.67 -16.50 -7.09
N PRO A 239 6.45 -16.27 -7.62
CA PRO A 239 5.29 -15.95 -6.78
C PRO A 239 4.86 -17.16 -5.95
N ILE A 240 4.42 -16.91 -4.72
CA ILE A 240 3.66 -17.86 -3.89
C ILE A 240 2.18 -17.69 -4.21
N ASN A 241 1.75 -16.43 -4.25
CA ASN A 241 0.40 -15.97 -4.55
C ASN A 241 0.51 -14.53 -5.10
N PRO A 242 -0.61 -13.84 -5.43
CA PRO A 242 -0.56 -12.46 -5.91
C PRO A 242 -0.02 -11.42 -4.92
N HIS A 243 0.21 -11.80 -3.66
CA HIS A 243 0.59 -10.93 -2.54
C HIS A 243 2.04 -11.14 -2.10
N LYS A 244 2.55 -12.38 -2.13
CA LYS A 244 3.87 -12.78 -1.61
C LYS A 244 4.66 -13.65 -2.58
N PHE A 245 5.97 -13.66 -2.37
CA PHE A 245 6.95 -14.28 -3.24
C PHE A 245 7.88 -15.19 -2.46
N HIS A 246 8.31 -16.28 -3.09
CA HIS A 246 9.51 -16.97 -2.67
C HIS A 246 10.70 -16.07 -3.00
N LEU A 247 11.64 -16.01 -2.05
CA LEU A 247 12.84 -15.20 -2.14
C LEU A 247 14.07 -16.10 -2.05
N LYS A 248 15.13 -15.70 -2.75
CA LYS A 248 16.43 -16.38 -2.79
C LYS A 248 17.18 -16.19 -1.49
N ASN A 249 18.18 -17.04 -1.25
CA ASN A 249 19.16 -16.90 -0.17
C ASN A 249 18.54 -16.75 1.23
N ASN A 250 17.39 -17.38 1.47
CA ASN A 250 16.62 -17.27 2.71
C ASN A 250 16.20 -15.83 3.07
N ALA A 251 16.14 -14.94 2.08
CA ALA A 251 15.63 -13.60 2.28
C ALA A 251 14.14 -13.64 2.65
N VAL A 252 13.67 -12.57 3.29
CA VAL A 252 12.38 -12.52 3.97
C VAL A 252 11.56 -11.33 3.51
N THR A 253 10.24 -11.47 3.60
CA THR A 253 9.30 -10.36 3.50
C THR A 253 9.11 -9.74 4.88
N VAL A 254 9.24 -8.41 4.97
CA VAL A 254 9.01 -7.65 6.21
C VAL A 254 7.89 -6.63 6.04
N GLY A 255 7.29 -6.18 7.14
CA GLY A 255 6.42 -5.01 7.14
C GLY A 255 7.22 -3.71 7.15
N GLU A 256 6.52 -2.58 7.23
CA GLU A 256 7.15 -1.25 7.17
C GLU A 256 8.10 -0.96 8.35
N TYR A 257 8.03 -1.73 9.43
CA TYR A 257 8.93 -1.61 10.58
C TYR A 257 10.02 -2.69 10.63
N GLY A 258 10.13 -3.51 9.58
CA GLY A 258 11.15 -4.56 9.48
C GLY A 258 10.79 -5.86 10.20
N GLU A 259 9.59 -5.95 10.79
CA GLU A 259 9.08 -7.19 11.37
C GLU A 259 8.78 -8.19 10.25
N ARG A 260 9.12 -9.46 10.48
CA ARG A 260 8.96 -10.51 9.48
C ARG A 260 7.48 -10.84 9.30
N LEU A 261 7.03 -10.94 8.05
CA LEU A 261 5.67 -11.33 7.71
C LEU A 261 5.64 -12.81 7.37
N ASP A 262 5.21 -13.66 8.30
CA ASP A 262 5.18 -15.12 8.12
C ASP A 262 3.85 -15.65 7.56
N HIS A 263 2.76 -14.88 7.66
CA HIS A 263 1.47 -15.27 7.10
C HIS A 263 1.49 -15.34 5.57
N PHE A 264 0.54 -16.10 5.00
CA PHE A 264 0.48 -16.38 3.57
C PHE A 264 0.27 -15.13 2.71
N ALA A 265 -0.54 -14.17 3.18
CA ALA A 265 -0.85 -12.94 2.45
C ALA A 265 -1.18 -11.76 3.39
N PHE A 266 -0.93 -11.89 4.69
CA PHE A 266 -1.46 -10.97 5.70
C PHE A 266 -0.37 -10.32 6.55
N ARG A 267 -0.71 -9.18 7.13
CA ARG A 267 0.02 -8.49 8.20
C ARG A 267 -0.97 -8.16 9.31
N GLN A 268 -0.66 -8.61 10.52
CA GLN A 268 -1.47 -8.39 11.72
C GLN A 268 -0.52 -8.15 12.90
N PRO A 269 -0.68 -7.06 13.68
CA PRO A 269 -1.65 -5.98 13.48
C PRO A 269 -1.40 -5.22 12.16
N ILE A 270 -2.45 -4.58 11.64
CA ILE A 270 -2.35 -3.78 10.42
C ILE A 270 -1.67 -2.46 10.75
N THR A 271 -0.65 -2.08 9.99
CA THR A 271 -0.04 -0.75 10.10
C THR A 271 0.20 -0.17 8.71
N ARG A 272 0.05 1.15 8.60
CA ARG A 272 0.14 1.94 7.35
C ARG A 272 0.71 3.34 7.58
N GLU A 273 1.68 3.47 8.47
CA GLU A 273 2.18 4.79 8.92
C GLU A 273 3.29 5.35 8.01
N ARG A 274 4.03 4.47 7.35
CA ARG A 274 5.12 4.75 6.40
C ARG A 274 4.73 4.34 4.99
N LEU A 275 4.06 3.20 4.81
CA LEU A 275 3.57 2.70 3.53
C LEU A 275 2.13 2.19 3.63
N ALA A 276 1.26 2.68 2.75
CA ALA A 276 -0.12 2.21 2.60
C ALA A 276 -0.38 1.80 1.14
N LEU A 277 -1.29 0.85 0.92
CA LEU A 277 -1.74 0.50 -0.42
C LEU A 277 -3.26 0.68 -0.51
N HIS A 278 -3.69 1.80 -1.06
CA HIS A 278 -5.11 2.09 -1.24
C HIS A 278 -5.67 1.23 -2.36
N HIS A 279 -6.61 0.35 -2.02
CA HIS A 279 -7.18 -0.64 -2.94
C HIS A 279 -8.61 -0.29 -3.31
N TYR A 280 -8.81 0.23 -4.52
CA TYR A 280 -10.11 0.56 -5.09
C TYR A 280 -10.71 -0.67 -5.76
N ALA A 281 -10.88 -1.74 -4.99
CA ALA A 281 -11.17 -3.07 -5.50
C ALA A 281 -12.51 -3.15 -6.25
N ILE A 282 -13.50 -2.36 -5.83
CA ILE A 282 -14.86 -2.37 -6.39
C ILE A 282 -15.18 -1.12 -7.21
N LYS A 283 -14.71 0.08 -6.80
CA LYS A 283 -15.08 1.37 -7.42
C LYS A 283 -16.60 1.50 -7.56
N SER A 284 -17.09 2.26 -8.54
CA SER A 284 -18.51 2.36 -8.83
C SER A 284 -19.12 1.04 -9.29
N ARG A 285 -20.45 0.92 -9.18
CA ARG A 285 -21.19 -0.25 -9.65
C ARG A 285 -20.90 -0.57 -11.12
N GLN A 286 -20.93 0.45 -11.99
CA GLN A 286 -20.61 0.32 -13.41
C GLN A 286 -19.20 -0.28 -13.63
N GLU A 287 -18.21 0.20 -12.90
CA GLU A 287 -16.82 -0.28 -13.02
C GLU A 287 -16.67 -1.71 -12.47
N TYR A 288 -17.43 -2.07 -11.44
CA TYR A 288 -17.45 -3.43 -10.94
C TYR A 288 -18.10 -4.41 -11.93
N GLU A 289 -19.16 -3.99 -12.62
CA GLU A 289 -19.75 -4.75 -13.74
C GLU A 289 -18.73 -4.97 -14.87
N GLU A 290 -17.97 -3.93 -15.24
CA GLU A 290 -16.85 -4.03 -16.19
C GLU A 290 -15.75 -4.99 -15.70
N LYS A 291 -15.42 -4.96 -14.40
CA LYS A 291 -14.44 -5.86 -13.76
C LYS A 291 -14.89 -7.32 -13.81
N MET A 292 -16.15 -7.59 -13.50
CA MET A 292 -16.71 -8.94 -13.56
C MET A 292 -16.74 -9.46 -15.00
N ALA A 293 -17.13 -8.63 -15.97
CA ALA A 293 -17.13 -8.99 -17.39
C ALA A 293 -15.72 -9.25 -17.94
N ARG A 294 -14.72 -8.53 -17.43
CA ARG A 294 -13.30 -8.68 -17.81
C ARG A 294 -12.70 -10.01 -17.33
N GLY A 295 -13.08 -10.47 -16.15
CA GLY A 295 -12.56 -11.69 -15.51
C GLY A 295 -11.20 -11.51 -14.82
N SER A 296 -10.60 -12.62 -14.39
CA SER A 296 -9.41 -12.64 -13.52
C SER A 296 -8.18 -13.33 -14.14
N ALA A 297 -7.00 -12.71 -13.97
CA ALA A 297 -5.69 -13.29 -14.31
C ALA A 297 -5.32 -14.53 -13.47
N MET A 298 -6.05 -14.75 -12.38
CA MET A 298 -5.89 -15.88 -11.46
C MET A 298 -7.00 -16.94 -11.59
N THR A 299 -7.79 -16.87 -12.67
CA THR A 299 -8.94 -17.77 -12.97
C THR A 299 -10.01 -17.86 -11.86
N ARG A 300 -9.95 -16.96 -10.87
CA ARG A 300 -10.94 -16.80 -9.79
C ARG A 300 -11.72 -15.51 -10.00
N ASN A 301 -12.96 -15.63 -10.44
CA ASN A 301 -13.82 -14.48 -10.66
C ASN A 301 -14.50 -14.08 -9.34
N LYS A 302 -14.40 -12.80 -8.98
CA LYS A 302 -15.19 -12.19 -7.90
C LYS A 302 -16.54 -11.76 -8.49
N GLY A 303 -17.63 -12.15 -7.84
CA GLY A 303 -18.99 -11.78 -8.24
C GLY A 303 -19.62 -10.75 -7.29
N TRP A 304 -20.93 -10.57 -7.37
CA TRP A 304 -21.68 -9.68 -6.46
C TRP A 304 -21.55 -10.04 -4.98
N GLY A 305 -21.23 -11.29 -4.63
CA GLY A 305 -20.95 -11.65 -3.24
C GLY A 305 -19.73 -10.91 -2.66
N PHE A 306 -18.70 -10.63 -3.47
CA PHE A 306 -17.57 -9.81 -3.01
C PHE A 306 -17.95 -8.32 -2.94
N TRP A 307 -18.83 -7.85 -3.83
CA TRP A 307 -19.39 -6.50 -3.72
C TRP A 307 -20.15 -6.33 -2.40
N ASP A 308 -21.08 -7.24 -2.10
CA ASP A 308 -21.86 -7.22 -0.87
C ASP A 308 -20.97 -7.34 0.38
N HIS A 309 -19.90 -8.14 0.31
CA HIS A 309 -18.92 -8.24 1.39
C HIS A 309 -18.29 -6.87 1.72
N ILE A 310 -17.82 -6.14 0.71
CA ILE A 310 -17.20 -4.83 0.90
C ILE A 310 -18.24 -3.77 1.28
N GLU A 311 -19.41 -3.77 0.64
CA GLU A 311 -20.42 -2.70 0.77
C GLU A 311 -21.38 -2.85 1.95
N LYS A 312 -21.63 -4.07 2.42
CA LYS A 312 -22.71 -4.35 3.38
C LYS A 312 -22.24 -5.09 4.62
N ASP A 313 -21.30 -6.02 4.46
CA ASP A 313 -20.91 -6.92 5.55
C ASP A 313 -19.83 -6.31 6.45
N LEU A 314 -19.01 -5.39 5.92
CA LEU A 314 -17.93 -4.73 6.65
C LEU A 314 -18.35 -3.31 7.08
N PRO A 315 -18.01 -2.88 8.30
CA PRO A 315 -18.20 -1.48 8.69
C PRO A 315 -17.31 -0.56 7.86
N HIS A 316 -17.76 0.68 7.65
CA HIS A 316 -17.05 1.69 6.85
C HIS A 316 -16.59 2.87 7.71
N GLU A 317 -15.57 3.56 7.23
CA GLU A 317 -15.00 4.75 7.84
C GLU A 317 -14.57 5.78 6.77
N ALA A 318 -14.50 7.05 7.18
CA ALA A 318 -13.97 8.10 6.32
C ALA A 318 -12.47 7.85 6.02
N CYS A 319 -12.10 8.00 4.76
CA CYS A 319 -10.78 7.66 4.22
C CYS A 319 -10.31 8.72 3.20
N PRO A 320 -10.15 10.00 3.62
CA PRO A 320 -9.85 11.11 2.72
C PRO A 320 -8.35 11.24 2.37
N GLU A 321 -7.49 10.30 2.79
CA GLU A 321 -6.03 10.46 2.75
C GLU A 321 -5.51 10.76 1.35
N MET A 322 -6.10 10.12 0.33
CA MET A 322 -5.63 10.22 -1.06
C MET A 322 -6.05 11.54 -1.75
N LEU A 323 -6.96 12.33 -1.15
CA LEU A 323 -7.34 13.65 -1.67
C LEU A 323 -6.15 14.61 -1.80
N ARG A 324 -5.10 14.41 -0.99
CA ARG A 324 -3.88 15.23 -1.07
C ARG A 324 -3.08 15.03 -2.36
N TRP A 325 -3.41 13.99 -3.13
CA TRP A 325 -2.83 13.69 -4.43
C TRP A 325 -3.77 14.03 -5.60
N ALA A 326 -5.09 14.05 -5.36
CA ALA A 326 -6.11 14.29 -6.38
C ALA A 326 -6.01 15.64 -7.09
N ASN A 327 -5.46 16.66 -6.41
CA ASN A 327 -5.34 18.03 -6.93
C ASN A 327 -3.89 18.43 -7.23
N LYS A 328 -2.93 17.48 -7.18
CA LYS A 328 -1.58 17.79 -7.62
C LYS A 328 -1.56 17.73 -9.15
N PRO A 329 -0.96 18.73 -9.81
CA PRO A 329 -0.90 18.78 -11.27
C PRO A 329 -0.28 17.52 -11.85
#